data_AF-A0A1X7JHY8-F1
#
_entry.id   AF-A0A1X7JHY8-F1
#
_cell.length_a   1.000
_cell.length_b   1.000
_cell.length_c   1.000
_cell.angle_alpha   90.00
_cell.angle_beta   90.00
_cell.angle_gamma   90.00
#
_symmetry.space_group_name_H-M   'P 1'
#
loop_
_entity.id
_entity.type
_entity.pdbx_description
1 polymer ?
#
loop_
_entity_poly.entity_id
_entity_poly.type
_entity_poly.pdbx_seq_one_letter_code
_entity_poly.pdbx_strand_id
1 'polypeptide(L)'
;QYGPETIALVSVLNTIGAVSIDRIHDILHGACRLPISTGTIYNMVKKAVLSVAPSVEVIKEKVKALSLAHFDETGVRVDKGLRWAHVACNRHYAYISVEKQRGYDGMVASGILQGEA
;
A
#
# COMPACT_ATOMS: atom_id res chain seq x y z
N GLN A 1 -12.33 23.04 5.27
CA GLN A 1 -11.86 21.65 5.50
C GLN A 1 -12.95 20.69 5.06
N TYR A 2 -12.61 19.49 4.56
CA TYR A 2 -13.59 18.45 4.21
C TYR A 2 -13.92 17.59 5.42
N GLY A 3 -15.15 17.07 5.48
CA GLY A 3 -15.62 16.20 6.56
C GLY A 3 -15.02 14.78 6.53
N PRO A 4 -15.17 14.02 7.63
CA PRO A 4 -14.62 12.68 7.77
C PRO A 4 -15.14 11.69 6.70
N GLU A 5 -16.39 11.83 6.25
CA GLU A 5 -17.00 10.98 5.22
C GLU A 5 -16.31 11.16 3.87
N THR A 6 -15.98 12.41 3.50
CA THR A 6 -15.23 12.70 2.26
C THR A 6 -13.82 12.13 2.32
N ILE A 7 -13.14 12.27 3.47
CA ILE A 7 -11.80 11.72 3.67
C ILE A 7 -11.81 10.19 3.55
N ALA A 8 -12.82 9.54 4.15
CA ALA A 8 -12.98 8.09 4.06
C ALA A 8 -13.25 7.63 2.62
N LEU A 9 -14.16 8.31 1.90
CA LEU A 9 -14.45 8.01 0.50
C LEU A 9 -13.21 8.14 -0.38
N VAL A 10 -12.46 9.25 -0.27
CA VAL A 10 -11.21 9.47 -1.00
C VAL A 10 -10.21 8.35 -0.71
N SER A 11 -10.05 7.99 0.56
CA SER A 11 -9.12 6.94 0.97
C SER A 11 -9.50 5.58 0.37
N VAL A 12 -10.77 5.20 0.44
CA VAL A 12 -11.28 3.93 -0.11
C VAL A 12 -11.15 3.87 -1.62
N LEU A 13 -11.49 4.96 -2.34
CA LEU A 13 -11.34 5.01 -3.79
C LEU A 13 -9.89 4.80 -4.22
N ASN A 14 -8.93 5.36 -3.47
CA ASN A 14 -7.52 5.21 -3.83
C ASN A 14 -6.97 3.83 -3.46
N THR A 15 -7.19 3.37 -2.23
CA THR A 15 -6.49 2.19 -1.71
C THR A 15 -7.18 0.87 -2.05
N ILE A 16 -8.51 0.85 -2.07
CA ILE A 16 -9.31 -0.34 -2.38
C ILE A 16 -9.82 -0.28 -3.81
N GLY A 17 -10.30 0.90 -4.24
CA GLY A 17 -10.82 1.10 -5.59
C GLY A 17 -9.75 1.21 -6.68
N ALA A 18 -8.47 1.28 -6.30
CA ALA A 18 -7.33 1.48 -7.20
C ALA A 18 -7.50 2.67 -8.18
N VAL A 19 -8.20 3.72 -7.74
CA VAL A 19 -8.43 4.93 -8.53
C VAL A 19 -7.28 5.91 -8.31
N SER A 20 -6.67 6.38 -9.40
CA SER A 20 -5.59 7.36 -9.32
C SER A 20 -6.07 8.69 -8.71
N ILE A 21 -5.16 9.45 -8.12
CA ILE A 21 -5.46 10.76 -7.52
C ILE A 21 -6.17 11.69 -8.51
N ASP A 22 -5.70 11.74 -9.77
CA ASP A 22 -6.29 12.56 -10.81
C ASP A 22 -7.72 12.10 -11.17
N ARG A 23 -7.94 10.78 -11.25
CA ARG A 23 -9.29 10.25 -11.49
C ARG A 23 -10.24 10.49 -10.31
N ILE A 24 -9.73 10.46 -9.07
CA ILE A 24 -10.54 10.85 -7.89
C ILE A 24 -10.92 12.33 -7.99
N HIS A 25 -9.98 13.19 -8.40
CA HIS A 25 -10.27 14.60 -8.65
C HIS A 25 -11.39 14.75 -9.70
N ASP A 26 -11.27 14.08 -10.85
CA ASP A 26 -12.27 14.15 -11.92
C ASP A 26 -13.64 13.65 -11.45
N ILE A 27 -13.70 12.55 -10.70
CA ILE A 27 -14.95 11.98 -10.16
C ILE A 27 -15.60 12.98 -9.18
N LEU A 28 -14.85 13.49 -8.23
CA LEU A 28 -15.41 14.39 -7.20
C LEU A 28 -15.79 15.75 -7.78
N HIS A 29 -15.01 16.27 -8.72
CA HIS A 29 -15.32 17.51 -9.41
C HIS A 29 -16.52 17.35 -10.36
N GLY A 30 -16.50 16.35 -11.22
CA GLY A 30 -17.50 16.16 -12.27
C GLY A 30 -18.82 15.61 -11.75
N ALA A 31 -18.79 14.51 -10.99
CA ALA A 31 -20.01 13.83 -10.55
C ALA A 31 -20.57 14.42 -9.25
N CYS A 32 -19.70 14.80 -8.30
CA CYS A 32 -20.13 15.28 -6.98
C CYS A 32 -20.14 16.81 -6.87
N ARG A 33 -19.69 17.54 -7.90
CA ARG A 33 -19.54 19.01 -7.90
C ARG A 33 -18.75 19.53 -6.68
N LEU A 34 -17.83 18.71 -6.19
CA LEU A 34 -17.00 19.02 -5.03
C LEU A 34 -15.67 19.59 -5.52
N PRO A 35 -15.39 20.89 -5.34
CA PRO A 35 -14.09 21.43 -5.69
C PRO A 35 -13.06 20.84 -4.72
N ILE A 36 -12.09 20.08 -5.20
CA ILE A 36 -11.01 19.49 -4.39
C ILE A 36 -9.74 19.36 -5.23
N SER A 37 -8.59 19.72 -4.68
CA SER A 37 -7.32 19.61 -5.41
C SER A 37 -6.69 18.22 -5.29
N THR A 38 -5.90 17.82 -6.27
CA THR A 38 -5.08 16.59 -6.24
C THR A 38 -4.14 16.56 -5.04
N GLY A 39 -3.54 17.70 -4.69
CA GLY A 39 -2.73 17.83 -3.47
C GLY A 39 -3.51 17.58 -2.18
N THR A 40 -4.79 17.95 -2.14
CA THR A 40 -5.65 17.64 -0.98
C THR A 40 -5.96 16.15 -0.91
N ILE A 41 -6.30 15.54 -2.03
CA ILE A 41 -6.55 14.09 -2.15
C ILE A 41 -5.31 13.30 -1.69
N TYR A 42 -4.12 13.66 -2.19
CA TYR A 42 -2.85 13.07 -1.77
C TYR A 42 -2.67 13.14 -0.25
N ASN A 43 -2.91 14.30 0.36
CA ASN A 43 -2.76 14.47 1.80
C ASN A 43 -3.78 13.66 2.62
N MET A 44 -5.01 13.47 2.11
CA MET A 44 -6.00 12.60 2.75
C MET A 44 -5.54 11.15 2.75
N VAL A 45 -5.13 10.62 1.59
CA VAL A 45 -4.60 9.26 1.46
C VAL A 45 -3.36 9.08 2.33
N LYS A 46 -2.42 10.02 2.30
CA LYS A 46 -1.20 9.98 3.11
C LYS A 46 -1.50 9.88 4.60
N LYS A 47 -2.50 10.64 5.11
CA LYS A 47 -2.93 10.55 6.50
C LYS A 47 -3.49 9.17 6.83
N ALA A 48 -4.30 8.59 5.94
CA ALA A 48 -4.83 7.24 6.12
C ALA A 48 -3.70 6.20 6.19
N VAL A 49 -2.73 6.25 5.26
CA VAL A 49 -1.55 5.36 5.26
C VAL A 49 -0.76 5.50 6.56
N LEU A 50 -0.47 6.72 7.02
CA LEU A 50 0.26 6.95 8.26
C LEU A 50 -0.50 6.42 9.50
N SER A 51 -1.83 6.50 9.50
CA SER A 51 -2.64 6.00 10.62
C SER A 51 -2.60 4.48 10.78
N VAL A 52 -2.37 3.73 9.70
CA VAL A 52 -2.30 2.27 9.72
C VAL A 52 -0.88 1.70 9.77
N ALA A 53 0.15 2.55 9.63
CA ALA A 53 1.55 2.13 9.64
C ALA A 53 1.92 1.28 10.88
N PRO A 54 1.50 1.60 12.12
CA PRO A 54 1.78 0.74 13.27
C PRO A 54 1.20 -0.68 13.12
N SER A 55 0.01 -0.81 12.53
CA SER A 55 -0.60 -2.12 12.28
C SER A 55 0.16 -2.92 11.23
N VAL A 56 0.71 -2.25 10.21
CA VAL A 56 1.55 -2.90 9.18
C VAL A 56 2.83 -3.48 9.80
N GLU A 57 3.46 -2.75 10.73
CA GLU A 57 4.63 -3.26 11.46
C GLU A 57 4.28 -4.46 12.34
N VAL A 58 3.12 -4.44 13.01
CA VAL A 58 2.64 -5.62 13.76
C VAL A 58 2.44 -6.82 12.84
N ILE A 59 1.84 -6.62 11.66
CA ILE A 59 1.66 -7.67 10.65
C ILE A 59 3.02 -8.22 10.21
N LYS A 60 4.00 -7.36 9.95
CA LYS A 60 5.36 -7.76 9.57
C LYS A 60 5.99 -8.68 10.62
N GLU A 61 5.95 -8.30 11.89
CA GLU A 61 6.51 -9.12 12.97
C GLU A 61 5.75 -10.44 13.15
N LYS A 62 4.42 -10.43 12.97
CA LYS A 62 3.62 -11.68 12.98
C LYS A 62 4.01 -12.62 11.85
N VAL A 63 4.25 -12.10 10.64
CA VAL A 63 4.69 -12.89 9.48
C VAL A 63 6.10 -13.44 9.69
N LYS A 64 7.04 -12.64 10.21
CA LYS A 64 8.41 -13.09 10.52
C LYS A 64 8.45 -14.23 11.55
N ALA A 65 7.52 -14.24 12.49
CA ALA A 65 7.43 -15.27 13.53
C ALA A 65 6.74 -16.57 13.07
N LEU A 66 6.28 -16.66 11.82
CA LEU A 66 5.61 -17.86 11.32
C LEU A 66 6.62 -19.00 11.13
N SER A 67 6.26 -20.21 11.58
CA SER A 67 7.01 -21.42 11.26
C SER A 67 6.90 -21.83 9.80
N LEU A 68 5.80 -21.43 9.14
CA LEU A 68 5.54 -21.65 7.73
C LEU A 68 4.81 -20.43 7.18
N ALA A 69 5.37 -19.83 6.14
CA ALA A 69 4.79 -18.73 5.39
C ALA A 69 4.73 -19.08 3.90
N HIS A 70 3.76 -18.50 3.21
CA HIS A 70 3.64 -18.54 1.76
C HIS A 70 4.20 -17.25 1.17
N PHE A 71 4.88 -17.39 0.04
CA PHE A 71 5.57 -16.30 -0.64
C PHE A 71 5.12 -16.23 -2.09
N ASP A 72 4.87 -15.02 -2.57
CA ASP A 72 4.60 -14.74 -3.98
C ASP A 72 5.12 -13.33 -4.32
N GLU A 73 5.26 -13.03 -5.60
CA GLU A 73 5.71 -11.74 -6.06
C GLU A 73 5.19 -11.39 -7.46
N THR A 74 5.02 -10.11 -7.72
CA THR A 74 4.67 -9.61 -9.06
C THR A 74 5.47 -8.37 -9.41
N GLY A 75 5.76 -8.20 -10.70
CA GLY A 75 6.43 -7.01 -11.21
C GLY A 75 5.49 -5.80 -11.19
N VAL A 76 5.95 -4.69 -10.62
CA VAL A 76 5.22 -3.42 -10.59
C VAL A 76 6.08 -2.29 -11.17
N ARG A 77 5.44 -1.20 -11.62
CA ARG A 77 6.14 -0.02 -12.15
C ARG A 77 6.08 1.11 -11.15
N VAL A 78 7.25 1.59 -10.71
CA VAL A 78 7.39 2.77 -9.84
C VAL A 78 8.34 3.74 -10.54
N ASP A 79 7.89 4.97 -10.77
CA ASP A 79 8.65 5.99 -11.52
C ASP A 79 9.21 5.47 -12.85
N LYS A 80 8.38 4.71 -13.59
CA LYS A 80 8.72 4.02 -14.86
C LYS A 80 9.74 2.87 -14.73
N GLY A 81 10.37 2.69 -13.57
CA GLY A 81 11.27 1.57 -13.27
C GLY A 81 10.52 0.30 -12.88
N LEU A 82 11.11 -0.86 -13.19
CA LEU A 82 10.62 -2.15 -12.67
C LEU A 82 10.98 -2.27 -11.18
N ARG A 83 10.00 -2.69 -10.38
CA ARG A 83 10.12 -3.06 -8.98
C ARG A 83 9.34 -4.36 -8.77
N TRP A 84 9.48 -4.97 -7.60
CA TRP A 84 8.82 -6.22 -7.26
C TRP A 84 7.98 -6.02 -6.02
N ALA A 85 6.66 -6.22 -6.15
CA ALA A 85 5.77 -6.29 -5.02
C ALA A 85 5.81 -7.72 -4.47
N HIS A 86 6.38 -7.86 -3.29
CA HIS A 86 6.54 -9.13 -2.58
C HIS A 86 5.41 -9.31 -1.59
N VAL A 87 4.89 -10.52 -1.45
CA VAL A 87 3.98 -10.88 -0.36
C VAL A 87 4.53 -12.06 0.45
N ALA A 88 4.47 -11.92 1.76
CA ALA A 88 4.70 -13.00 2.71
C ALA A 88 3.46 -13.13 3.60
N CYS A 89 2.86 -14.32 3.65
CA CYS A 89 1.54 -14.48 4.27
C CYS A 89 1.24 -15.86 4.85
N ASN A 90 0.17 -15.91 5.63
CA ASN A 90 -0.59 -17.11 5.94
C ASN A 90 -2.10 -16.79 5.85
N ARG A 91 -2.95 -17.65 6.41
CA ARG A 91 -4.40 -17.44 6.46
C ARG A 91 -4.84 -16.14 7.17
N HIS A 92 -4.03 -15.61 8.09
CA HIS A 92 -4.41 -14.50 8.98
C HIS A 92 -3.68 -13.19 8.68
N TYR A 93 -2.46 -13.26 8.17
CA TYR A 93 -1.60 -12.10 7.97
C TYR A 93 -1.03 -12.10 6.56
N ALA A 94 -1.00 -10.93 5.93
CA ALA A 94 -0.32 -10.70 4.67
C ALA A 94 0.49 -9.41 4.76
N TYR A 95 1.81 -9.54 4.66
CA TYR A 95 2.72 -8.41 4.56
C TYR A 95 3.13 -8.22 3.10
N ILE A 96 2.99 -7.00 2.59
CA ILE A 96 3.36 -6.64 1.22
C ILE A 96 4.42 -5.54 1.27
N SER A 97 5.51 -5.71 0.53
CA SER A 97 6.54 -4.68 0.34
C SER A 97 6.91 -4.51 -1.13
N VAL A 98 7.56 -3.39 -1.49
CA VAL A 98 7.97 -3.09 -2.87
C VAL A 98 9.47 -2.87 -2.95
N GLU A 99 10.18 -3.91 -3.40
CA GLU A 99 11.63 -3.93 -3.46
C GLU A 99 12.19 -3.76 -4.87
N LYS A 100 13.49 -3.53 -4.96
CA LYS A 100 14.20 -3.52 -6.26
C LYS A 100 14.56 -4.93 -6.71
N GLN A 101 14.90 -5.78 -5.75
CA GLN A 101 15.33 -7.16 -5.97
C GLN A 101 14.12 -8.08 -6.13
N ARG A 102 14.29 -9.13 -6.92
CA ARG A 102 13.33 -10.20 -7.15
C ARG A 102 13.68 -11.40 -6.26
N GLY A 103 12.71 -12.23 -5.94
CA GLY A 103 12.87 -13.51 -5.27
C GLY A 103 13.40 -13.37 -3.85
N TYR A 104 14.28 -14.30 -3.47
CA TYR A 104 14.84 -14.37 -2.12
C TYR A 104 15.48 -13.05 -1.67
N ASP A 105 16.28 -12.42 -2.52
CA ASP A 105 16.94 -11.14 -2.21
C ASP A 105 15.93 -10.03 -1.92
N GLY A 106 14.77 -10.04 -2.58
CA GLY A 106 13.66 -9.13 -2.28
C GLY A 106 13.02 -9.42 -0.92
N MET A 107 12.83 -10.69 -0.58
CA MET A 107 12.33 -11.08 0.74
C MET A 107 13.31 -10.72 1.88
N VAL A 108 14.62 -10.80 1.63
CA VAL A 108 15.64 -10.29 2.56
C VAL A 108 15.60 -8.77 2.65
N ALA A 109 15.52 -8.05 1.51
CA ALA A 109 15.42 -6.60 1.48
C ALA A 109 14.17 -6.07 2.20
N SER A 110 13.04 -6.79 2.12
CA SER A 110 11.83 -6.47 2.87
C SER A 110 11.97 -6.64 4.38
N GLY A 111 13.01 -7.38 4.82
CA GLY A 111 13.25 -7.75 6.22
C GLY A 111 12.36 -8.87 6.75
N ILE A 112 11.73 -9.66 5.86
CA ILE A 112 10.97 -10.86 6.23
C ILE A 112 11.89 -12.05 6.44
N LEU A 113 12.82 -12.28 5.51
CA LEU A 113 13.83 -13.34 5.63
C LEU A 113 15.17 -12.75 6.10
N GLN A 114 15.98 -13.56 6.76
CA GLN A 114 17.37 -13.22 7.08
C GLN A 114 18.25 -13.58 5.89
N GLY A 115 19.25 -12.74 5.57
CA GLY A 115 20.27 -13.12 4.60
C GLY A 115 21.05 -14.34 5.09
N GLU A 116 21.57 -15.15 4.16
CA GLU A 116 22.54 -16.17 4.54
C GLU A 116 23.81 -15.49 5.10
N ALA A 117 24.38 -16.08 6.15
CA ALA A 117 25.59 -15.60 6.80
C ALA A 117 26.85 -15.95 5.98
#